data_AF-A0A0Q0ZUE0-F1
#
_entry.id   AF-A0A0Q0ZUE0-F1
#
_cell.length_a   1.000
_cell.length_b   1.000
_cell.length_c   1.000
_cell.angle_alpha   90.00
_cell.angle_beta   90.00
_cell.angle_gamma   90.00
#
_symmetry.space_group_name_H-M   'P 1'
#
loop_
_entity.id
_entity.type
_entity.pdbx_description
1 polymer ?
#
loop_
_entity_poly.entity_id
_entity_poly.type
_entity_poly.pdbx_seq_one_letter_code
_entity_poly.pdbx_strand_id
1 'polypeptide(L)' 'MGKKIAINVFYNLGLILSIFGMGWAYNNNSWLIVAFFAATFAAFLFFKIQLLKDVRKDIRK' A
#
# COMPACT_ATOMS: atom_id res chain seq x y z
N MET A 1 -18.95 -9.26 1.13
CA MET A 1 -17.52 -9.66 1.06
C MET A 1 -16.73 -8.97 -0.08
N GLY A 2 -17.36 -8.53 -1.17
CA GLY A 2 -16.67 -7.84 -2.29
C GLY A 2 -15.86 -6.59 -1.92
N LYS A 3 -16.32 -5.77 -0.96
CA LYS A 3 -15.56 -4.62 -0.43
C LYS A 3 -14.18 -5.02 0.12
N LYS A 4 -14.08 -6.16 0.81
CA LYS A 4 -12.83 -6.66 1.41
C LYS A 4 -11.85 -7.13 0.31
N ILE A 5 -12.37 -7.70 -0.78
CA ILE A 5 -11.59 -8.12 -1.96
C ILE A 5 -11.07 -6.89 -2.71
N ALA A 6 -11.93 -5.92 -3.01
CA ALA A 6 -11.55 -4.71 -3.72
C ALA A 6 -10.45 -3.93 -2.97
N ILE A 7 -10.55 -3.85 -1.65
CA ILE A 7 -9.54 -3.19 -0.82
C ILE A 7 -8.22 -3.98 -0.78
N ASN A 8 -8.27 -5.32 -0.72
CA ASN A 8 -7.04 -6.13 -0.78
C ASN A 8 -6.32 -5.97 -2.13
N VAL A 9 -7.08 -5.93 -3.23
CA VAL A 9 -6.56 -5.65 -4.57
C VAL A 9 -5.97 -4.23 -4.63
N PHE A 10 -6.64 -3.24 -4.06
CA PHE A 10 -6.16 -1.86 -3.99
C PHE A 10 -4.81 -1.75 -3.25
N TYR A 11 -4.67 -2.40 -2.09
CA TYR A 11 -3.40 -2.41 -1.35
C TYR A 11 -2.28 -3.10 -2.12
N ASN A 12 -2.55 -4.23 -2.78
CA ASN A 12 -1.52 -4.91 -3.58
C ASN A 12 -1.12 -4.07 -4.80
N LEU A 13 -2.07 -3.45 -5.51
CA LEU A 13 -1.77 -2.54 -6.60
C LEU A 13 -0.97 -1.32 -6.14
N GLY A 14 -1.36 -0.71 -5.02
CA GLY A 14 -0.63 0.43 -4.43
C GLY A 14 0.81 0.08 -4.05
N LEU A 15 1.04 -1.10 -3.49
CA LEU A 15 2.39 -1.58 -3.15
C LEU A 15 3.23 -1.83 -4.41
N ILE A 16 2.65 -2.48 -5.44
CA ILE A 16 3.34 -2.73 -6.71
C ILE A 16 3.70 -1.40 -7.38
N LEU A 17 2.75 -0.48 -7.50
CA LEU A 17 2.98 0.86 -8.06
C LEU A 17 4.05 1.63 -7.29
N SER A 18 4.05 1.51 -5.96
CA SER A 18 5.06 2.17 -5.13
C SER A 18 6.45 1.60 -5.38
N ILE A 19 6.61 0.28 -5.53
CA ILE A 19 7.91 -0.37 -5.83
C ILE A 19 8.41 0.03 -7.22
N PHE A 20 7.56 -0.03 -8.24
CA PHE A 20 7.92 0.39 -9.61
C PHE A 20 8.24 1.89 -9.68
N GLY A 21 7.45 2.72 -9.00
CA GLY A 21 7.69 4.16 -8.90
C GLY A 21 9.00 4.50 -8.21
N MET A 22 9.35 3.76 -7.14
CA MET A 22 10.63 3.91 -6.45
C MET A 22 11.81 3.55 -7.36
N GLY A 23 11.73 2.44 -8.10
CA GLY A 23 12.77 2.02 -9.04
C GLY A 23 12.96 3.00 -10.19
N TRP A 24 11.86 3.54 -10.74
CA TRP A 24 11.91 4.58 -11.77
C TRP A 24 12.49 5.89 -11.24
N ALA A 25 12.08 6.33 -10.06
CA ALA A 25 12.57 7.56 -9.44
C ALA A 25 14.05 7.48 -9.05
N TYR A 26 14.52 6.31 -8.61
CA TYR A 26 15.92 6.06 -8.33
C TYR A 26 16.78 6.19 -9.59
N ASN A 27 16.31 5.62 -10.71
CA ASN A 27 17.02 5.71 -11.98
C ASN A 27 17.07 7.14 -12.56
N ASN A 28 16.11 8.00 -12.18
CA ASN A 28 16.08 9.42 -12.56
C ASN A 28 16.77 10.34 -11.54
N ASN A 29 17.57 9.81 -10.60
CA ASN A 29 18.24 10.55 -9.51
C ASN A 29 17.31 11.46 -8.69
N SER A 30 16.00 11.19 -8.70
CA SER A 30 14.99 12.04 -8.08
C SER A 30 14.69 11.55 -6.67
N TRP A 31 15.61 11.83 -5.74
CA TRP A 31 15.55 11.42 -4.34
C TRP A 31 14.26 11.85 -3.62
N LEU A 32 13.69 13.00 -3.99
CA LEU A 32 12.45 13.51 -3.43
C LEU A 32 11.24 12.63 -3.79
N ILE A 33 11.23 12.12 -5.02
CA ILE A 33 10.19 11.22 -5.53
C ILE A 33 10.35 9.83 -4.93
N VAL A 34 11.59 9.36 -4.74
CA VAL A 34 11.89 8.11 -4.01
C VAL A 34 11.35 8.18 -2.59
N ALA A 35 11.62 9.26 -1.86
CA ALA A 35 11.12 9.46 -0.50
C ALA A 35 9.57 9.50 -0.46
N PHE A 36 8.95 10.13 -1.46
CA PHE A 36 7.50 10.16 -1.60
C PHE A 36 6.91 8.76 -1.81
N PHE A 37 7.50 7.95 -2.71
CA PHE A 37 7.07 6.57 -2.92
C PHE A 37 7.31 5.69 -1.68
N ALA A 38 8.40 5.90 -0.95
CA ALA A 38 8.67 5.19 0.30
C ALA A 38 7.62 5.51 1.39
N ALA A 39 7.27 6.80 1.56
CA ALA A 39 6.21 7.22 2.48
C ALA A 39 4.85 6.66 2.06
N THR A 40 4.55 6.68 0.76
CA THR A 40 3.30 6.14 0.20
C THR A 40 3.21 4.62 0.41
N PHE A 41 4.32 3.89 0.21
CA PHE A 41 4.41 2.45 0.48
C PHE A 41 4.13 2.13 1.95
N ALA A 42 4.72 2.90 2.87
CA ALA A 42 4.50 2.76 4.31
C ALA A 42 3.02 3.03 4.69
N ALA A 43 2.41 4.06 4.11
CA ALA A 43 0.99 4.36 4.31
C ALA A 43 0.09 3.22 3.82
N PHE A 44 0.33 2.69 2.62
CA PHE A 44 -0.42 1.55 2.09
C PHE A 44 -0.28 0.30 2.96
N LEU A 45 0.91 0.02 3.49
CA LEU A 45 1.12 -1.05 4.46
C LEU A 45 0.32 -0.84 5.74
N PHE A 46 0.35 0.37 6.31
CA PHE A 46 -0.39 0.69 7.52
C PHE A 46 -1.89 0.47 7.34
N PHE A 47 -2.45 1.02 6.27
CA PHE A 47 -3.86 0.88 5.94
C PHE A 47 -4.26 -0.58 5.65
N LYS A 48 -3.38 -1.39 5.03
CA LYS A 48 -3.59 -2.84 4.85
C LYS A 48 -3.69 -3.57 6.19
N ILE A 49 -2.82 -3.24 7.15
CA ILE A 49 -2.84 -3.81 8.50
C ILE A 49 -4.10 -3.39 9.25
N GLN A 50 -4.50 -2.11 9.15
CA GLN A 50 -5.71 -1.61 9.79
C GLN A 50 -6.95 -2.32 9.26
N LEU A 51 -7.02 -2.54 7.94
CA LEU A 51 -8.09 -3.31 7.33
C LEU A 51 -8.14 -4.75 7.87
N LEU A 52 -6.99 -5.42 7.96
CA LEU A 52 -6.92 -6.78 8.50
C LEU A 52 -7.38 -6.84 9.97
N LYS A 53 -7.07 -5.82 10.77
CA LYS A 53 -7.55 -5.70 12.15
C LYS A 53 -9.08 -5.56 12.21
N ASP A 54 -9.66 -4.70 11.37
CA ASP A 54 -11.11 -4.51 11.30
C ASP A 54 -11.82 -5.77 10.82
N VAL A 55 -11.27 -6.45 9.82
CA VAL A 55 -11.80 -7.72 9.32
C VAL A 55 -11.80 -8.80 10.42
N ARG A 56 -10.72 -8.91 11.21
CA ARG A 56 -10.67 -9.85 12.34
C ARG A 56 -11.65 -9.49 13.45
N LYS A 57 -11.85 -8.19 13.73
CA LYS A 57 -12.83 -7.71 14.71
C LYS A 57 -14.26 -8.07 14.32
N ASP A 58 -14.59 -7.91 13.03
CA ASP A 58 -15.90 -8.32 12.49
C ASP A 58 -16.13 -9.83 12.61
N ILE A 59 -15.09 -10.66 12.39
CA ILE A 59 -15.21 -12.13 12.43
C ILE A 59 -15.33 -12.66 13.87
N ARG A 60 -14.80 -11.95 14.86
CA ARG A 60 -14.81 -12.37 16.28
C ARG A 60 -16.08 -11.93 17.03
N LYS A 61 -17.00 -11.24 16.35
CA LYS A 61 -18.33 -10.85 16.84
C LYS A 61 -19.37 -11.83 16.32
#